data_AF-A0A1N7KW15-F1
#
_entry.id   AF-A0A1N7KW15-F1
#
_cell.length_a   1.000
_cell.length_b   1.000
_cell.length_c   1.000
_cell.angle_alpha   90.00
_cell.angle_beta   90.00
_cell.angle_gamma   90.00
#
_symmetry.space_group_name_H-M   'P 1'
#
loop_
_entity.id
_entity.type
_entity.pdbx_description
1 polymer ?
#
loop_
_entity_poly.entity_id
_entity_poly.type
_entity_poly.pdbx_seq_one_letter_code
_entity_poly.pdbx_strand_id
1 'polypeptide(L)'
;MIVKILKIIAIIAFLLTQGISQHGTLNIGIIFMSVYQFISDILNPEYGILWEGLGMIFLIGTFIVFLSCQKYKDRYLLTFCFISLFITLIFLTGVYDPSNYKRIDSWFIIPSLLFIVSSILSIILVFRNEIE
;
A
#
# COMPACT_ATOMS: atom_id res chain seq x y z
N MET A 1 1.78 -4.49 -21.40
CA MET A 1 0.43 -4.04 -21.02
C MET A 1 -0.06 -4.75 -19.75
N ILE A 2 -0.04 -6.09 -19.70
CA ILE A 2 -0.50 -6.90 -18.54
C ILE A 2 0.15 -6.48 -17.20
N VAL A 3 1.47 -6.30 -17.17
CA VAL A 3 2.19 -5.85 -15.95
C VAL A 3 1.64 -4.52 -15.41
N LYS A 4 1.31 -3.56 -16.28
CA LYS A 4 0.75 -2.27 -15.85
C LYS A 4 -0.64 -2.46 -15.23
N ILE A 5 -1.48 -3.31 -15.83
CA ILE A 5 -2.81 -3.63 -15.30
C ILE A 5 -2.71 -4.28 -13.92
N LEU A 6 -1.80 -5.26 -13.75
CA LEU A 6 -1.59 -5.91 -12.46
C LEU A 6 -1.17 -4.93 -11.37
N LYS A 7 -0.29 -3.97 -11.67
CA LYS A 7 0.12 -2.93 -10.72
C LYS A 7 -1.03 -2.00 -10.32
N ILE A 8 -1.89 -1.62 -11.28
CA ILE A 8 -3.07 -0.81 -11.00
C ILE A 8 -4.04 -1.58 -10.09
N ILE A 9 -4.30 -2.86 -10.41
CA ILE A 9 -5.13 -3.74 -9.58
C ILE A 9 -4.53 -3.85 -8.17
N ALA A 10 -3.22 -4.01 -8.05
CA ALA A 10 -2.54 -4.07 -6.76
C ALA A 10 -2.80 -2.81 -5.92
N ILE A 11 -2.62 -1.62 -6.50
CA ILE A 11 -2.85 -0.36 -5.79
C ILE A 11 -4.31 -0.18 -5.40
N ILE A 12 -5.25 -0.47 -6.32
CA ILE A 12 -6.68 -0.38 -6.01
C ILE A 12 -7.02 -1.34 -4.86
N ALA A 13 -6.53 -2.58 -4.91
CA ALA A 13 -6.75 -3.57 -3.86
C ALA A 13 -6.14 -3.12 -2.52
N PHE A 14 -4.93 -2.55 -2.53
CA PHE A 14 -4.30 -1.98 -1.35
C PHE A 14 -5.16 -0.85 -0.74
N LEU A 15 -5.62 0.10 -1.57
CA LEU A 15 -6.42 1.24 -1.13
C LEU A 15 -7.79 0.82 -0.57
N LEU A 16 -8.38 -0.24 -1.12
CA LEU A 16 -9.66 -0.81 -0.69
C LEU A 16 -9.54 -1.81 0.45
N THR A 17 -8.33 -2.12 0.93
CA THR A 17 -8.19 -2.98 2.10
C THR A 17 -8.67 -2.24 3.34
N GLN A 18 -9.57 -2.87 4.10
CA GLN A 18 -10.08 -2.36 5.37
C GLN A 18 -9.17 -2.76 6.53
N GLY A 19 -8.90 -1.85 7.46
CA GLY A 19 -8.21 -2.21 8.70
C GLY A 19 -9.07 -3.08 9.61
N ILE A 20 -8.41 -3.92 10.42
CA ILE A 20 -9.08 -4.83 11.38
C ILE A 20 -9.00 -4.33 12.83
N SER A 21 -8.50 -3.11 13.04
CA SER A 21 -8.49 -2.42 14.34
C SER A 21 -9.90 -2.00 14.78
N GLN A 22 -10.07 -1.51 16.02
CA GLN A 22 -11.37 -1.11 16.58
C GLN A 22 -12.13 -0.08 15.74
N HIS A 23 -11.41 0.79 15.02
CA HIS A 23 -11.97 1.78 14.09
C HIS A 23 -11.46 1.53 12.67
N GLY A 24 -11.51 0.26 12.26
CA GLY A 24 -11.06 -0.20 10.95
C GLY A 24 -11.72 0.56 9.81
N THR A 25 -10.93 1.43 9.18
CA THR A 25 -11.30 2.21 7.99
C THR A 25 -10.54 1.67 6.78
N LEU A 26 -11.02 1.98 5.57
CA LEU A 26 -10.29 1.68 4.34
C LEU A 26 -8.95 2.43 4.30
N ASN A 27 -7.89 1.80 3.81
CA ASN A 27 -6.58 2.42 3.70
C ASN A 27 -6.61 3.78 3.00
N ILE A 28 -7.44 3.94 1.96
CA ILE A 28 -7.64 5.24 1.30
C ILE A 28 -8.12 6.33 2.28
N GLY A 29 -9.05 6.01 3.17
CA GLY A 29 -9.54 6.93 4.18
C GLY A 29 -8.46 7.32 5.19
N ILE A 30 -7.65 6.35 5.64
CA ILE A 30 -6.50 6.60 6.53
C ILE A 30 -5.52 7.56 5.86
N ILE A 31 -5.15 7.28 4.60
CA ILE A 31 -4.20 8.09 3.84
C ILE A 31 -4.71 9.54 3.71
N PHE A 32 -5.97 9.74 3.30
CA PHE A 32 -6.54 11.08 3.18
C PHE A 32 -6.60 11.83 4.50
N MET A 33 -7.05 11.18 5.58
CA MET A 33 -7.12 11.78 6.91
C MET A 33 -5.74 12.20 7.41
N SER A 34 -4.73 11.33 7.31
CA SER A 34 -3.37 11.62 7.74
C SER A 34 -2.70 12.72 6.90
N VAL A 35 -2.93 12.77 5.58
CA VAL A 35 -2.42 13.86 4.73
C VAL A 35 -3.11 15.18 5.05
N TYR A 36 -4.43 15.17 5.27
CA TYR A 36 -5.17 16.36 5.69
C TYR A 36 -4.64 16.89 7.02
N GLN A 37 -4.49 16.01 8.01
CA GLN A 37 -3.96 16.36 9.32
C GLN A 37 -2.54 16.93 9.21
N PHE A 38 -1.68 16.33 8.39
CA PHE A 38 -0.33 16.86 8.12
C PHE A 38 -0.33 18.30 7.61
N ILE A 39 -1.20 18.60 6.63
CA ILE A 39 -1.31 19.94 6.05
C ILE A 39 -1.87 20.90 7.11
N SER A 40 -2.85 20.47 7.89
CA SER A 40 -3.42 21.26 8.99
C SER A 40 -2.36 21.59 10.04
N ASP A 41 -1.53 20.62 10.45
CA ASP A 41 -0.49 20.79 11.46
C ASP A 41 0.65 21.69 10.96
N ILE A 42 0.96 21.68 9.65
CA ILE A 42 1.92 22.64 9.07
C ILE A 42 1.37 24.08 9.14
N LEU A 43 0.07 24.25 8.90
CA LEU A 43 -0.57 25.57 8.89
C LEU A 43 -0.86 26.09 10.30
N ASN A 44 -1.15 25.19 11.25
CA ASN A 44 -1.49 25.48 12.64
C ASN A 44 -0.75 24.49 13.57
N PRO A 45 0.51 24.75 13.93
CA PRO A 45 1.40 23.78 14.60
C PRO A 45 1.08 23.53 16.09
N GLU A 46 -0.18 23.58 16.50
CA GLU A 46 -0.60 23.33 17.89
C GLU A 46 -0.49 21.85 18.28
N TYR A 47 -0.59 20.93 17.31
CA TYR A 47 -0.60 19.48 17.53
C TYR A 47 0.60 18.84 16.82
N GLY A 48 1.56 18.31 17.58
CA GLY A 48 2.85 17.82 17.08
C GLY A 48 2.84 16.49 16.30
N ILE A 49 1.80 16.19 15.51
CA ILE A 49 1.60 14.88 14.83
C ILE A 49 2.10 14.93 13.36
N LEU A 50 3.30 15.48 13.15
CA LEU A 50 3.90 15.63 11.82
C LEU A 50 4.31 14.29 11.17
N TRP A 51 4.63 13.27 11.96
CA TRP A 51 5.32 12.08 11.47
C TRP A 51 4.44 11.09 10.72
N GLU A 52 3.20 10.88 11.17
CA GLU A 52 2.25 9.96 10.51
C GLU A 52 1.87 10.49 9.12
N GLY A 53 1.62 11.80 9.05
CA GLY A 53 1.37 12.53 7.81
C GLY A 53 2.51 12.45 6.80
N LEU A 54 3.74 12.66 7.26
CA LEU A 54 4.93 12.54 6.42
C LEU A 54 5.10 11.12 5.86
N GLY A 55 4.81 10.09 6.67
CA GLY A 55 4.79 8.70 6.23
C GLY A 55 3.83 8.44 5.06
N MET A 56 2.66 9.06 5.08
CA MET A 56 1.68 8.92 3.99
C MET A 56 2.14 9.60 2.68
N ILE A 57 2.88 10.70 2.77
CA ILE A 57 3.49 11.32 1.58
C ILE A 57 4.48 10.36 0.92
N PHE A 58 5.34 9.71 1.72
CA PHE A 58 6.26 8.68 1.21
C PHE A 58 5.52 7.46 0.65
N LEU A 59 4.39 7.07 1.25
CA LEU A 59 3.54 6.01 0.71
C LEU A 59 2.98 6.37 -0.67
N ILE A 60 2.46 7.60 -0.84
CA ILE A 60 2.00 8.11 -2.14
C ILE A 60 3.15 8.10 -3.15
N GLY A 61 4.34 8.54 -2.75
CA GLY A 61 5.55 8.44 -3.59
C GLY A 61 5.85 7.00 -4.00
N THR A 62 5.70 6.04 -3.07
CA THR A 62 5.90 4.62 -3.33
C THR A 62 4.90 4.08 -4.35
N PHE A 63 3.62 4.50 -4.31
CA PHE A 63 2.64 4.16 -5.33
C PHE A 63 3.05 4.65 -6.72
N ILE A 64 3.51 5.91 -6.83
CA ILE A 64 3.94 6.51 -8.08
C ILE A 64 5.15 5.75 -8.66
N VAL A 65 6.15 5.45 -7.82
CA VAL A 65 7.34 4.70 -8.23
C VAL A 65 6.96 3.27 -8.66
N PHE A 66 6.11 2.59 -7.90
CA PHE A 66 5.64 1.24 -8.21
C PHE A 66 4.95 1.16 -9.58
N LEU A 67 4.07 2.12 -9.89
CA LEU A 67 3.41 2.25 -11.19
C LEU A 67 4.38 2.60 -12.32
N SER A 68 5.37 3.44 -12.04
CA SER A 68 6.31 3.96 -13.05
C SER A 68 7.42 2.97 -13.41
N CYS A 69 7.73 1.99 -12.55
CA CYS A 69 8.77 0.99 -12.80
C CYS A 69 8.56 0.28 -14.14
N GLN A 70 9.59 0.30 -14.99
CA GLN A 70 9.56 -0.30 -16.32
C GLN A 70 9.93 -1.79 -16.26
N LYS A 71 9.45 -2.55 -17.25
CA LYS A 71 9.80 -3.97 -17.41
C LYS A 71 11.31 -4.09 -17.61
N TYR A 72 11.92 -5.11 -17.01
CA TYR A 72 13.35 -5.46 -17.09
C TYR A 72 14.36 -4.50 -16.46
N LYS A 73 14.18 -3.18 -16.60
CA LYS A 73 15.12 -2.18 -16.06
C LYS A 73 14.99 -2.04 -14.53
N ASP A 74 13.77 -1.97 -14.04
CA ASP A 74 13.49 -1.57 -12.65
C ASP A 74 13.02 -2.75 -11.78
N ARG A 75 13.41 -3.97 -12.11
CA ARG A 75 12.91 -5.21 -11.47
C ARG A 75 13.14 -5.26 -9.95
N TYR A 76 14.31 -4.79 -9.50
CA TYR A 76 14.64 -4.74 -8.08
C TYR A 76 13.92 -3.59 -7.37
N LEU A 77 13.80 -2.43 -8.02
CA LEU A 77 13.04 -1.29 -7.49
C LEU A 77 11.55 -1.64 -7.34
N LEU A 78 10.97 -2.33 -8.32
CA LEU A 78 9.60 -2.84 -8.25
C LEU A 78 9.40 -3.78 -7.05
N THR A 79 10.36 -4.69 -6.82
CA THR A 79 10.33 -5.63 -5.70
C THR A 79 10.44 -4.90 -4.37
N PHE A 80 11.34 -3.91 -4.29
CA PHE A 80 11.48 -3.05 -3.11
C PHE A 80 10.19 -2.28 -2.81
N CYS A 81 9.55 -1.69 -3.83
CA CYS A 81 8.25 -1.04 -3.67
C CYS A 81 7.19 -2.01 -3.16
N PHE A 82 7.12 -3.23 -3.69
CA PHE A 82 6.19 -4.24 -3.19
C PHE A 82 6.42 -4.57 -1.71
N ILE A 83 7.67 -4.81 -1.30
CA ILE A 83 8.02 -5.10 0.09
C ILE A 83 7.62 -3.93 0.99
N SER A 84 7.94 -2.69 0.58
CA SER A 84 7.55 -1.48 1.31
C SER A 84 6.04 -1.38 1.49
N LEU A 85 5.28 -1.53 0.40
CA LEU A 85 3.81 -1.50 0.44
C LEU A 85 3.24 -2.64 1.29
N PHE A 86 3.82 -3.85 1.23
CA PHE A 86 3.37 -4.98 2.03
C PHE A 86 3.58 -4.73 3.53
N ILE A 87 4.73 -4.18 3.92
CA ILE A 87 4.98 -3.77 5.32
C ILE A 87 3.96 -2.70 5.73
N THR A 88 3.74 -1.68 4.90
CA THR A 88 2.76 -0.64 5.20
C THR A 88 1.34 -1.19 5.34
N LEU A 89 0.95 -2.19 4.54
CA LEU A 89 -0.34 -2.86 4.65
C LEU A 89 -0.52 -3.47 6.06
N ILE A 90 0.52 -4.13 6.57
CA ILE A 90 0.49 -4.78 7.89
C ILE A 90 0.25 -3.73 8.99
N PHE A 91 0.93 -2.59 8.91
CA PHE A 91 0.79 -1.51 9.89
C PHE A 91 -0.56 -0.79 9.79
N LEU A 92 -0.97 -0.37 8.58
CA LEU A 92 -2.22 0.35 8.35
C LEU A 92 -3.44 -0.47 8.80
N THR A 93 -3.41 -1.78 8.57
CA THR A 93 -4.55 -2.65 8.88
C THR A 93 -4.59 -3.10 10.33
N GLY A 94 -3.48 -3.00 11.07
CA GLY A 94 -3.39 -3.47 12.46
C GLY A 94 -3.31 -5.00 12.59
N VAL A 95 -3.00 -5.72 11.50
CA VAL A 95 -2.90 -7.19 11.48
C VAL A 95 -1.67 -7.73 12.23
N TYR A 96 -0.75 -6.87 12.63
CA TYR A 96 0.35 -7.26 13.52
C TYR A 96 -0.12 -7.54 14.95
N ASP A 97 -1.28 -7.03 15.38
CA ASP A 97 -1.81 -7.22 16.74
C ASP A 97 -2.82 -8.38 16.79
N PRO A 98 -2.51 -9.48 17.49
CA PRO A 98 -3.39 -10.64 17.63
C PRO A 98 -4.76 -10.31 18.25
N SER A 99 -4.87 -9.22 19.02
CA SER A 99 -6.13 -8.80 19.63
C SER A 99 -7.20 -8.44 18.59
N ASN A 100 -6.78 -8.09 17.37
CA ASN A 100 -7.63 -7.70 16.26
C ASN A 100 -8.15 -8.88 15.43
N TYR A 101 -7.64 -10.10 15.62
CA TYR A 101 -7.89 -11.23 14.70
C TYR A 101 -9.35 -11.69 14.68
N LYS A 102 -10.10 -11.41 15.75
CA LYS A 102 -11.55 -11.66 15.80
C LYS A 102 -12.35 -10.80 14.81
N ARG A 103 -11.75 -9.73 14.27
CA ARG A 103 -12.37 -8.79 13.31
C ARG A 103 -11.93 -9.04 11.87
N ILE A 104 -11.15 -10.09 11.61
CA ILE A 104 -10.81 -10.48 10.25
C ILE A 104 -12.08 -10.92 9.52
N ASP A 105 -12.38 -10.26 8.41
CA ASP A 105 -13.53 -10.55 7.58
C ASP A 105 -13.15 -10.59 6.09
N SER A 106 -14.13 -10.80 5.22
CA SER A 106 -13.93 -10.83 3.78
C SER A 106 -13.45 -9.49 3.20
N TRP A 107 -13.78 -8.36 3.83
CA TRP A 107 -13.39 -7.02 3.39
C TRP A 107 -11.92 -6.72 3.66
N PHE A 108 -11.30 -7.39 4.63
CA PHE A 108 -9.85 -7.44 4.78
C PHE A 108 -9.21 -8.50 3.87
N ILE A 109 -9.72 -9.74 3.88
CA ILE A 109 -9.06 -10.89 3.24
C ILE A 109 -8.99 -10.72 1.71
N ILE A 110 -10.11 -10.40 1.06
CA ILE A 110 -10.20 -10.39 -0.40
C ILE A 110 -9.28 -9.31 -1.00
N PRO A 111 -9.33 -8.04 -0.57
CA PRO A 111 -8.45 -7.01 -1.11
C PRO A 111 -6.98 -7.26 -0.78
N SER A 112 -6.67 -7.74 0.43
CA SER A 112 -5.29 -8.07 0.83
C SER A 112 -4.68 -9.15 -0.05
N LEU A 113 -5.43 -10.24 -0.29
CA LEU A 113 -4.98 -11.32 -1.18
C LEU A 113 -4.84 -10.83 -2.62
N LEU A 114 -5.79 -10.04 -3.10
CA LEU A 114 -5.74 -9.49 -4.45
C LEU A 114 -4.50 -8.60 -4.64
N PHE A 115 -4.17 -7.76 -3.64
CA PHE A 115 -2.94 -6.97 -3.62
C PHE A 115 -1.68 -7.84 -3.68
N ILE A 116 -1.59 -8.87 -2.84
CA ILE A 116 -0.43 -9.76 -2.76
C ILE A 116 -0.25 -10.54 -4.08
N VAL A 117 -1.31 -11.19 -4.55
CA VAL A 117 -1.25 -12.03 -5.76
C VAL A 117 -0.93 -11.19 -7.00
N SER A 118 -1.61 -10.05 -7.19
CA SER A 118 -1.34 -9.18 -8.34
C SER A 118 0.08 -8.61 -8.32
N SER A 119 0.61 -8.27 -7.14
CA SER A 119 1.99 -7.80 -6.99
C SER A 119 3.01 -8.90 -7.30
N ILE A 120 2.82 -10.11 -6.76
CA ILE A 120 3.70 -11.26 -7.04
C ILE A 120 3.68 -11.60 -8.53
N LEU A 121 2.51 -11.66 -9.17
CA LEU A 121 2.40 -11.90 -10.60
C LEU A 121 3.10 -10.80 -11.42
N SER A 122 2.97 -9.54 -11.02
CA SER A 122 3.69 -8.42 -11.66
C SER A 122 5.21 -8.60 -11.56
N ILE A 123 5.73 -9.00 -10.39
CA ILE A 123 7.16 -9.25 -10.18
C ILE A 123 7.63 -10.42 -11.06
N ILE A 124 6.92 -11.56 -11.04
CA ILE A 124 7.26 -12.72 -11.85
C ILE A 124 7.32 -12.35 -13.34
N LEU A 125 6.35 -11.61 -13.86
CA LEU A 125 6.33 -11.19 -15.27
C LEU A 125 7.43 -10.18 -15.64
N VAL A 126 7.95 -9.44 -14.65
CA VAL A 126 9.07 -8.50 -14.86
C VAL A 126 10.41 -9.21 -14.79
N PHE A 127 10.54 -10.27 -13.97
CA PHE A 127 11.74 -11.09 -13.88
C PHE A 127 11.81 -12.20 -14.94
N ARG A 128 10.67 -12.64 -15.45
CA ARG A 128 10.60 -13.56 -16.59
C ARG A 128 11.05 -12.82 -17.83
N ASN A 129 12.37 -12.80 -18.05
CA ASN A 129 12.97 -12.46 -19.33
C ASN A 129 12.26 -13.26 -20.44
N GLU A 130 11.91 -12.58 -21.53
CA GLU A 130 12.02 -13.21 -22.84
C GLU A 130 13.47 -13.72 -22.92
N ILE A 131 13.61 -15.03 -22.84
CA ILE A 131 14.77 -15.72 -23.37
C ILE A 131 14.68 -15.46 -24.88
N GLU A 132 15.30 -14.37 -25.33
CA GLU A 132 15.67 -14.14 -26.72
C GLU A 132 17.17 -13.90 -26.78
#